data_AF-A0A7L1SDP6-F1
#
_entry.id   AF-A0A7L1SDP6-F1
#
_cell.length_a   1.000
_cell.length_b   1.000
_cell.length_c   1.000
_cell.angle_alpha   90.00
_cell.angle_beta   90.00
_cell.angle_gamma   90.00
#
_symmetry.space_group_name_H-M   'P 1'
#
loop_
_entity.id
_entity.type
_entity.pdbx_description
1 polymer ?
#
loop_
_entity_poly.entity_id
_entity_poly.type
_entity_poly.pdbx_seq_one_letter_code
_entity_poly.pdbx_strand_id
1 'polypeptide(L)'
;REDCRNRGAELVMPGDQEELAFLNKILQKPRRYFWIGLSITRAGKGWTWLNGSRLDQSRFPLSSWDEDRSCGVLRGDRIVSENCSLELQWICQKEATQL
;
A
#
# COMPACT_ATOMS: atom_id res chain seq x y z
N ARG A 1 1.34 -10.12 2.96
CA ARG A 1 -0.04 -10.04 3.53
C ARG A 1 -0.21 -10.99 4.71
N GLU A 2 0.14 -12.27 4.55
CA GLU A 2 0.00 -13.27 5.63
C GLU A 2 0.82 -12.94 6.88
N ASP A 3 2.07 -12.47 6.74
CA ASP A 3 2.89 -12.06 7.90
C ASP A 3 2.20 -11.00 8.78
N CYS A 4 1.62 -9.95 8.18
CA CYS A 4 0.87 -8.95 8.97
C CYS A 4 -0.34 -9.59 9.68
N ARG A 5 -1.10 -10.46 8.99
CA ARG A 5 -2.26 -11.14 9.58
C ARG A 5 -1.88 -12.02 10.76
N ASN A 6 -0.77 -12.75 10.66
CA ASN A 6 -0.23 -13.58 11.75
C ASN A 6 0.18 -12.76 12.98
N ARG A 7 0.41 -11.44 12.83
CA ARG A 7 0.71 -10.49 13.90
C ARG A 7 -0.53 -9.74 14.41
N GLY A 8 -1.73 -10.11 13.96
CA GLY A 8 -2.97 -9.40 14.26
C GLY A 8 -2.98 -7.97 13.69
N ALA A 9 -2.38 -7.80 12.51
CA ALA A 9 -2.21 -6.55 11.79
C ALA A 9 -2.60 -6.72 10.31
N GLU A 10 -2.61 -5.63 9.56
CA GLU A 10 -2.85 -5.62 8.12
C GLU A 10 -1.72 -4.91 7.39
N LEU A 11 -1.62 -5.04 6.06
CA LEU A 11 -0.69 -4.17 5.31
C LEU A 11 -1.16 -2.72 5.43
N VAL A 12 -0.22 -1.79 5.50
CA VAL A 12 -0.54 -0.36 5.65
C VAL A 12 -1.42 0.17 4.51
N MET A 13 -2.38 1.03 4.84
CA MET A 13 -3.33 1.66 3.93
C MET A 13 -3.40 3.16 4.27
N PRO A 14 -2.46 3.98 3.78
CA PRO A 14 -2.45 5.41 4.08
C PRO A 14 -3.77 6.06 3.64
N GLY A 15 -4.51 6.63 4.59
CA GLY A 15 -5.80 7.26 4.35
C GLY A 15 -5.69 8.62 3.66
N ASP A 16 -4.55 9.29 3.84
CA ASP A 16 -4.29 10.61 3.30
C ASP A 16 -2.78 10.87 3.05
N GLN A 17 -2.47 12.08 2.58
CA GLN A 17 -1.12 12.52 2.29
C GLN A 17 -0.28 12.77 3.56
N GLU A 18 -0.91 13.05 4.70
CA GLU A 18 -0.21 13.27 5.96
C GLU A 18 0.32 11.94 6.51
N GLU A 19 -0.50 10.89 6.51
CA GLU A 19 -0.08 9.54 6.85
C GLU A 19 1.02 9.03 5.90
N LEU A 20 0.90 9.31 4.59
CA LEU A 20 1.94 8.96 3.61
C LEU A 20 3.28 9.66 3.92
N ALA A 21 3.23 10.96 4.20
CA ALA A 21 4.40 11.75 4.56
C ALA A 21 5.03 11.27 5.88
N PHE A 22 4.20 10.91 6.86
CA PHE A 22 4.63 10.33 8.13
C PHE A 22 5.37 9.01 7.93
N LEU A 23 4.83 8.09 7.11
CA LEU A 23 5.49 6.84 6.77
C LEU A 23 6.85 7.08 6.11
N ASN A 24 6.93 7.99 5.13
CA ASN A 24 8.18 8.33 4.47
C ASN A 24 9.24 8.88 5.45
N LYS A 25 8.81 9.75 6.38
CA LYS A 25 9.66 10.32 7.44
C LYS A 25 10.20 9.25 8.39
N ILE A 26 9.39 8.25 8.76
CA ILE A 26 9.83 7.16 9.65
C ILE A 26 10.77 6.21 8.94
N LEU A 27 10.43 5.82 7.71
CA LEU A 27 11.21 4.82 6.98
C LEU A 27 12.60 5.35 6.65
N GLN A 28 12.73 6.62 6.24
CA GLN A 28 14.01 7.22 5.81
C GLN A 28 14.71 6.38 4.73
N LYS A 29 13.94 5.68 3.89
CA LYS A 29 14.41 4.83 2.78
C LYS A 29 13.75 5.23 1.45
N PRO A 30 14.03 6.42 0.90
CA PRO A 30 13.32 6.94 -0.28
C PRO A 30 13.52 6.12 -1.56
N ARG A 31 14.53 5.24 -1.60
CA ARG A 31 14.83 4.37 -2.75
C ARG A 31 14.31 2.94 -2.59
N ARG A 32 13.81 2.56 -1.40
CA ARG A 32 13.25 1.21 -1.18
C ARG A 32 11.76 1.20 -1.52
N TYR A 33 11.30 0.01 -1.85
CA TYR A 33 9.92 -0.28 -2.18
C TYR A 33 9.35 -1.16 -1.08
N PHE A 34 8.17 -0.80 -0.59
CA PHE A 34 7.49 -1.55 0.46
C PHE A 34 6.09 -1.90 0.02
N TRP A 35 5.70 -3.17 0.12
CA TRP A 35 4.33 -3.60 -0.11
C TRP A 35 3.37 -2.91 0.85
N ILE A 36 2.28 -2.38 0.29
CA ILE A 36 1.16 -1.77 1.02
C ILE A 36 -0.15 -2.51 0.71
N GLY A 37 -1.24 -2.16 1.38
CA GLY A 37 -2.54 -2.80 1.27
C GLY A 37 -3.32 -2.50 -0.02
N LEU A 38 -2.65 -2.11 -1.10
CA LEU A 38 -3.29 -1.68 -2.36
C LEU A 38 -3.12 -2.74 -3.45
N SER A 39 -4.19 -3.09 -4.14
CA SER A 39 -4.13 -4.00 -5.30
C SER A 39 -5.28 -3.78 -6.27
N ILE A 40 -5.13 -4.27 -7.50
CA ILE A 40 -6.25 -4.45 -8.43
C ILE A 40 -6.85 -5.83 -8.20
N THR A 41 -8.15 -5.86 -7.93
CA THR A 41 -8.88 -7.13 -7.79
C THR A 41 -9.24 -7.68 -9.17
N ARG A 42 -9.21 -9.01 -9.34
CA ARG A 42 -9.50 -9.72 -10.61
C ARG A 42 -10.86 -9.36 -11.25
N ALA A 43 -11.77 -8.73 -10.50
CA ALA A 43 -13.00 -8.18 -11.04
C ALA A 43 -12.81 -6.91 -11.90
N GLY A 44 -11.58 -6.43 -12.10
CA GLY A 44 -11.21 -5.44 -13.13
C GLY A 44 -11.66 -4.00 -12.87
N LYS A 45 -12.19 -3.68 -11.68
CA LYS A 45 -12.83 -2.37 -11.41
C LYS A 45 -11.91 -1.32 -10.79
N GLY A 46 -10.58 -1.47 -10.88
CA GLY A 46 -9.59 -0.49 -10.43
C GLY A 46 -8.95 -0.76 -9.07
N TRP A 47 -8.11 0.18 -8.63
CA TRP A 47 -7.32 0.13 -7.40
C TRP A 47 -8.20 0.06 -6.15
N THR A 48 -7.95 -0.94 -5.29
CA THR A 48 -8.74 -1.23 -4.08
C THR A 48 -7.82 -1.50 -2.90
N TRP A 49 -8.16 -0.90 -1.75
CA TRP A 49 -7.53 -1.14 -0.47
C TRP A 49 -8.02 -2.46 0.17
N LEU A 50 -7.34 -2.96 1.20
CA LEU A 50 -7.73 -4.22 1.87
C LEU A 50 -9.11 -4.15 2.52
N ASN A 51 -9.53 -2.96 2.98
CA ASN A 51 -10.86 -2.72 3.55
C ASN A 51 -11.97 -2.60 2.49
N GLY A 52 -11.64 -2.75 1.19
CA GLY A 52 -12.60 -2.69 0.09
C GLY A 52 -12.87 -1.29 -0.48
N SER A 53 -12.32 -0.23 0.12
CA SER A 53 -12.47 1.12 -0.42
C SER A 53 -11.62 1.32 -1.68
N ARG A 54 -12.06 2.25 -2.54
CA ARG A 54 -11.35 2.59 -3.79
C ARG A 54 -10.25 3.61 -3.52
N LEU A 55 -9.17 3.51 -4.28
CA LEU A 55 -8.14 4.55 -4.28
C LEU A 55 -8.72 5.86 -4.84
N ASP A 56 -8.58 6.95 -4.09
CA ASP A 56 -8.80 8.28 -4.62
C ASP A 56 -7.59 8.69 -5.47
N GLN A 57 -7.71 8.51 -6.79
CA GLN A 57 -6.65 8.84 -7.75
C GLN A 57 -6.39 10.35 -7.88
N SER A 58 -7.28 11.22 -7.38
CA SER A 58 -7.02 12.66 -7.31
C SER A 58 -5.98 12.98 -6.22
N ARG A 59 -5.99 12.20 -5.14
CA ARG A 59 -5.03 12.31 -4.03
C ARG A 59 -3.78 11.49 -4.25
N PHE A 60 -3.90 10.30 -4.82
CA PHE A 60 -2.79 9.40 -5.08
C PHE A 60 -2.73 9.06 -6.57
N PRO A 61 -2.06 9.91 -7.38
CA PRO A 61 -1.91 9.67 -8.80
C PRO A 61 -1.21 8.33 -9.04
N LEU A 62 -1.92 7.40 -9.66
CA LEU A 62 -1.42 6.06 -9.98
C LEU A 62 -1.93 5.71 -11.37
N SER A 63 -1.01 5.24 -12.24
CA SER A 63 -1.36 4.92 -13.63
C SER A 63 -2.44 3.84 -13.69
N SER A 64 -3.12 3.79 -14.84
CA SER A 64 -4.07 2.73 -15.13
C SER A 64 -3.45 1.34 -15.00
N TRP A 65 -4.31 0.35 -14.79
CA TRP A 65 -3.97 -1.05 -14.69
C TRP A 65 -3.02 -1.49 -15.81
N ASP A 66 -1.98 -2.19 -15.41
CA ASP A 66 -1.11 -3.01 -16.23
C ASP A 66 -1.27 -4.43 -15.67
N GLU A 67 -1.57 -5.40 -16.54
CA GLU A 67 -1.78 -6.81 -16.16
C GLU A 67 -0.64 -7.35 -15.30
N ASP A 68 0.59 -6.89 -15.59
CA ASP A 68 1.79 -7.32 -14.90
C ASP A 68 2.08 -6.54 -13.60
N ARG A 69 1.39 -5.41 -13.33
CA ARG A 69 1.66 -4.53 -12.19
C ARG A 69 0.38 -4.22 -11.41
N SER A 70 -0.16 -5.24 -10.76
CA SER A 70 -1.44 -5.17 -10.03
C SER A 70 -1.33 -4.95 -8.52
N CYS A 71 -0.13 -4.76 -7.96
CA CYS A 71 0.07 -4.51 -6.52
C CYS A 71 0.71 -3.15 -6.27
N GLY A 72 0.22 -2.42 -5.28
CA GLY A 72 0.75 -1.11 -4.90
C GLY A 72 1.91 -1.23 -3.91
N VAL A 73 2.88 -0.34 -4.07
CA VAL A 73 4.03 -0.19 -3.16
C VAL A 73 4.24 1.27 -2.80
N LEU A 74 4.78 1.49 -1.61
CA LEU A 74 5.31 2.77 -1.18
C LEU A 74 6.76 2.91 -1.67
N ARG A 75 7.07 4.02 -2.35
CA ARG A 75 8.42 4.40 -2.76
C ARG A 75 8.64 5.88 -2.45
N GLY A 76 9.40 6.16 -1.38
CA GLY A 76 9.55 7.53 -0.87
C GLY A 76 8.21 8.09 -0.44
N ASP A 77 7.83 9.23 -1.01
CA ASP A 77 6.58 9.97 -0.75
C ASP A 77 5.46 9.62 -1.75
N ARG A 78 5.57 8.51 -2.48
CA ARG A 78 4.63 8.14 -3.55
C ARG A 78 4.20 6.69 -3.46
N ILE A 79 3.00 6.45 -3.98
CA ILE A 79 2.50 5.11 -4.28
C ILE A 79 2.79 4.82 -5.76
N VAL A 80 3.34 3.65 -6.05
CA VAL A 80 3.55 3.16 -7.42
C VAL A 80 3.05 1.72 -7.55
N SER A 81 2.87 1.24 -8.78
CA SER A 81 2.44 -0.12 -9.06
C SER A 81 3.62 -1.02 -9.44
N GLU A 82 3.59 -2.26 -8.96
CA GLU A 82 4.62 -3.27 -9.22
C GLU A 82 4.02 -4.66 -9.40
N ASN A 83 4.83 -5.56 -9.96
CA ASN A 83 4.47 -6.96 -10.11
C ASN A 83 4.39 -7.63 -8.73
N CYS A 84 3.22 -8.18 -8.40
CA CYS A 84 2.95 -8.81 -7.10
C CYS A 84 3.92 -9.95 -6.73
N SER A 85 4.64 -10.50 -7.70
CA SER A 85 5.59 -11.60 -7.52
C SER A 85 6.99 -11.12 -7.10
N LEU A 86 7.23 -9.80 -7.05
CA LEU A 86 8.52 -9.26 -6.59
C LEU A 86 8.74 -9.49 -5.09
N GLU A 87 9.95 -9.89 -4.75
CA GLU A 87 10.38 -10.05 -3.36
C GLU A 87 10.78 -8.69 -2.76
N LEU A 88 9.82 -8.03 -2.11
CA LEU A 88 10.00 -6.75 -1.43
C LEU A 88 9.65 -6.86 0.05
N GLN A 89 10.19 -5.93 0.85
CA GLN A 89 9.76 -5.75 2.24
C GLN A 89 8.32 -5.21 2.28
N TRP A 90 7.67 -5.29 3.44
CA TRP A 90 6.29 -4.83 3.62
C TRP A 90 6.14 -4.04 4.93
N ILE A 91 5.09 -3.22 5.00
CA ILE A 91 4.76 -2.45 6.20
C ILE A 91 3.41 -2.92 6.71
N CYS A 92 3.33 -3.24 8.00
CA CYS A 92 2.09 -3.59 8.66
C CYS A 92 1.55 -2.40 9.49
N GLN A 93 0.23 -2.24 9.53
CA GLN A 93 -0.48 -1.34 10.43
C GLN A 93 -1.41 -2.13 11.37
N LYS A 94 -1.63 -1.60 12.57
CA LYS A 94 -2.56 -2.14 13.55
C LYS A 94 -3.15 -0.97 14.34
N GLU A 95 -4.42 -1.07 14.71
CA GLU A 95 -5.05 -0.12 15.60
C GLU A 95 -4.31 -0.03 16.94
N ALA A 96 -4.09 1.20 17.39
CA ALA A 96 -3.57 1.44 18.73
C ALA A 96 -4.63 0.96 19.73
N THR A 97 -4.25 0.01 20.58
CA THR A 97 -5.13 -0.41 21.67
C THR A 97 -5.23 0.76 22.65
N GLN A 98 -6.42 1.33 22.85
CA GLN A 98 -6.67 2.17 24.02
C GLN A 98 -6.56 1.26 25.24
N LEU A 99 -5.55 1.52 26.09
CA LEU A 99 -5.40 0.91 27.40
C LEU A 99 -6.43 1.48 28.38
#